data_AF-D3F684-F1
#
_entry.id   AF-D3F684-F1
#
_cell.length_a   1.000
_cell.length_b   1.000
_cell.length_c   1.000
_cell.angle_alpha   90.00
_cell.angle_beta   90.00
_cell.angle_gamma   90.00
#
_symmetry.space_group_name_H-M   'P 1'
#
loop_
_entity.id
_entity.type
_entity.pdbx_description
1 polymer ?
#
loop_
_entity_poly.entity_id
_entity_poly.type
_entity_poly.pdbx_seq_one_letter_code
_entity_poly.pdbx_strand_id
1 'polypeptide(L)'
;MTDRKPSAEPTSPLLVTVRYVLPIAVVVVGLVIFIADPHVNNFEGSAALIGAGLSVLLLNVLHRTGVRGDVDRADEDEARRYFDVHGYWPDEAPQAETAPVEEQHAVRR
;
A
#
# COMPACT_ATOMS: atom_id res chain seq x y z
N MET A 1 15.42 -21.61 -6.69
CA MET A 1 14.36 -21.09 -5.81
C MET A 1 15.01 -20.08 -4.88
N THR A 2 15.06 -18.82 -5.30
CA THR A 2 15.83 -17.77 -4.61
C THR A 2 14.93 -17.11 -3.57
N ASP A 3 15.22 -17.36 -2.29
CA ASP A 3 14.61 -16.68 -1.15
C ASP A 3 14.92 -15.18 -1.23
N ARG A 4 14.02 -14.41 -1.86
CA ARG A 4 14.04 -12.94 -1.76
C ARG A 4 13.43 -12.58 -0.41
N LYS A 5 14.29 -12.34 0.60
CA LYS A 5 13.87 -11.61 1.78
C LYS A 5 13.26 -10.27 1.34
N PRO A 6 12.08 -9.87 1.86
CA PRO A 6 11.49 -8.60 1.52
C PRO A 6 12.45 -7.50 1.96
N SER A 7 13.08 -6.84 0.99
CA SER A 7 13.82 -5.61 1.22
C SER A 7 12.79 -4.60 1.73
N ALA A 8 12.81 -4.27 3.02
CA ALA A 8 12.03 -3.16 3.52
C ALA A 8 12.53 -1.90 2.81
N GLU A 9 11.84 -1.47 1.75
CA GLU A 9 12.21 -0.26 1.05
C GLU A 9 12.16 0.91 2.04
N PRO A 10 13.24 1.71 2.14
CA PRO A 10 13.23 2.87 3.02
C PRO A 10 12.11 3.80 2.57
N THR A 11 11.11 3.99 3.43
CA THR A 11 10.05 4.96 3.16
C THR A 11 10.70 6.32 3.03
N SER A 12 10.73 6.87 1.80
CA SER A 12 11.39 8.14 1.54
C SER A 12 10.85 9.21 2.49
N PRO A 13 11.71 9.84 3.33
CA PRO A 13 11.26 10.83 4.31
C PRO A 13 10.59 12.04 3.62
N LEU A 14 10.94 12.30 2.36
CA LEU A 14 10.29 13.29 1.51
C LEU A 14 8.79 12.96 1.30
N LEU A 15 8.47 11.70 0.99
CA LEU A 15 7.08 11.27 0.76
C LEU A 15 6.24 11.38 2.03
N VAL A 16 6.80 11.05 3.19
CA VAL A 16 6.12 11.22 4.49
C VAL A 16 5.87 12.71 4.76
N THR A 17 6.87 13.54 4.50
CA THR A 17 6.79 14.99 4.72
C THR A 17 5.68 15.62 3.86
N VAL A 18 5.69 15.34 2.56
CA VAL A 18 4.71 15.92 1.63
C VAL A 18 3.30 15.38 1.90
N ARG A 19 3.16 14.10 2.26
CA ARG A 19 1.83 13.47 2.41
C ARG A 19 1.16 13.74 3.76
N TYR A 20 1.94 13.96 4.81
CA TYR A 20 1.42 14.07 6.17
C TYR A 20 1.84 15.34 6.88
N VAL A 21 3.13 15.67 6.87
CA VAL A 21 3.65 16.81 7.66
C VAL A 21 3.14 18.14 7.11
N LEU A 22 3.22 18.34 5.80
CA LEU A 22 2.75 19.58 5.16
C LEU A 22 1.25 19.83 5.43
N PRO A 23 0.32 18.90 5.12
CA PRO A 23 -1.10 19.18 5.34
C PRO A 23 -1.47 19.25 6.83
N ILE A 24 -0.83 18.48 7.71
CA ILE A 24 -1.02 18.64 9.17
C ILE A 24 -0.58 20.04 9.61
N ALA A 25 0.57 20.53 9.12
CA ALA A 25 1.03 21.88 9.44
C ALA A 25 0.02 22.94 8.99
N VAL A 26 -0.58 22.80 7.81
CA VAL A 26 -1.64 23.72 7.33
C VAL A 26 -2.85 23.72 8.27
N VAL A 27 -3.32 22.54 8.71
CA VAL A 27 -4.44 22.44 9.67
C VAL A 27 -4.06 23.10 11.01
N VAL A 28 -2.85 22.84 11.51
CA VAL A 28 -2.35 23.42 12.77
C VAL A 28 -2.28 24.94 12.67
N VAL A 29 -1.80 25.49 11.56
CA VAL A 29 -1.78 26.95 11.33
C VAL A 29 -3.19 27.53 11.34
N GLY A 30 -4.14 26.90 10.63
CA GLY A 30 -5.54 27.31 10.65
C GLY A 30 -6.15 27.28 12.05
N LEU A 31 -5.85 26.24 12.83
CA LEU A 31 -6.31 26.10 14.22
C LEU A 31 -5.70 27.16 15.15
N VAL A 32 -4.41 27.45 15.00
CA VAL A 32 -3.72 28.48 15.78
C VAL A 32 -4.33 29.86 15.52
N ILE A 33 -4.58 30.21 14.25
CA ILE A 33 -5.23 31.47 13.87
C ILE A 33 -6.63 31.55 14.49
N PHE A 34 -7.41 30.47 14.39
CA PHE A 34 -8.75 30.40 14.96
C PHE A 34 -8.78 30.63 16.48
N ILE A 35 -7.83 30.03 17.21
CA ILE A 35 -7.75 30.14 18.68
C ILE A 35 -7.23 31.52 19.11
N ALA A 36 -6.26 32.08 18.37
CA ALA A 36 -5.61 33.33 18.73
C ALA A 36 -6.52 34.56 18.54
N ASP A 37 -7.36 34.55 17.50
CA ASP A 37 -8.27 35.66 17.23
C ASP A 37 -9.58 35.17 16.56
N PRO A 38 -10.66 34.97 17.34
CA PRO A 38 -11.93 34.44 16.85
C PRO A 38 -12.85 35.47 16.18
N HIS A 39 -12.33 36.62 15.72
CA HIS A 39 -13.12 37.56 14.93
C HIS A 39 -13.68 36.94 13.63
N VAL A 40 -14.86 37.41 13.18
CA VAL A 40 -15.62 36.84 12.04
C VAL A 40 -14.77 36.73 10.77
N ASN A 41 -13.86 37.68 10.54
CA ASN A 41 -12.98 37.71 9.38
C ASN A 41 -11.88 36.62 9.43
N ASN A 42 -11.43 36.23 10.63
CA ASN A 42 -10.46 35.17 10.83
C ASN A 42 -11.13 33.79 10.84
N PHE A 43 -12.42 33.71 11.18
CA PHE A 43 -13.20 32.49 11.13
C PHE A 43 -13.22 31.89 9.71
N GLU A 44 -13.50 32.70 8.70
CA GLU A 44 -13.54 32.23 7.31
C GLU A 44 -12.17 31.75 6.82
N GLY A 45 -11.11 32.53 7.09
CA GLY A 45 -9.75 32.16 6.70
C GLY A 45 -9.23 30.89 7.40
N SER A 46 -9.50 30.75 8.69
CA SER A 46 -9.11 29.55 9.45
C SER A 46 -9.89 28.30 9.03
N ALA A 47 -11.20 28.43 8.80
CA ALA A 47 -12.03 27.35 8.27
C ALA A 47 -11.55 26.90 6.88
N ALA A 48 -11.18 27.83 6.00
CA ALA A 48 -10.62 27.53 4.70
C ALA A 48 -9.29 26.76 4.79
N LEU A 49 -8.37 27.18 5.67
CA LEU A 49 -7.09 26.49 5.89
C LEU A 49 -7.27 25.08 6.47
N ILE A 50 -8.14 24.94 7.47
CA ILE A 50 -8.45 23.63 8.07
C ILE A 50 -9.09 22.73 7.01
N GLY A 51 -10.06 23.24 6.26
CA GLY A 51 -10.71 22.51 5.17
C GLY A 51 -9.71 22.04 4.11
N ALA A 52 -8.84 22.94 3.64
CA ALA A 52 -7.80 22.61 2.66
C ALA A 52 -6.84 21.52 3.17
N GLY A 53 -6.35 21.65 4.41
CA GLY A 53 -5.45 20.65 5.00
C GLY A 53 -6.11 19.28 5.17
N LEU A 54 -7.38 19.25 5.62
CA LEU A 54 -8.16 18.02 5.75
C LEU A 54 -8.46 17.37 4.39
N SER A 55 -8.81 18.17 3.36
CA SER A 55 -9.01 17.67 2.00
C SER A 55 -7.75 17.00 1.46
N VAL A 56 -6.57 17.62 1.64
CA VAL A 56 -5.29 17.04 1.21
C VAL A 56 -4.99 15.74 1.96
N LEU A 57 -5.21 15.70 3.29
CA LEU A 57 -5.05 14.46 4.07
C LEU A 57 -5.98 13.36 3.56
N LEU A 58 -7.26 13.68 3.33
CA LEU A 58 -8.23 12.73 2.82
C LEU A 58 -7.83 12.18 1.45
N LEU A 59 -7.41 13.05 0.53
CA LEU A 59 -6.95 12.64 -0.80
C LEU A 59 -5.72 11.74 -0.72
N ASN A 60 -4.76 12.05 0.16
CA ASN A 60 -3.59 11.18 0.37
C ASN A 60 -3.96 9.81 0.93
N VAL A 61 -4.95 9.76 1.84
CA VAL A 61 -5.46 8.50 2.38
C VAL A 61 -6.17 7.70 1.29
N LEU A 62 -7.07 8.33 0.52
CA LEU A 62 -7.80 7.65 -0.55
C LEU A 62 -6.86 7.13 -1.63
N HIS A 63 -5.89 7.93 -2.06
CA HIS A 63 -4.88 7.52 -3.04
C HIS A 63 -4.07 6.32 -2.53
N ARG A 64 -3.65 6.32 -1.26
CA ARG A 64 -2.91 5.19 -0.68
C ARG A 64 -3.73 3.90 -0.71
N THR A 65 -5.01 3.98 -0.35
CA THR A 65 -5.90 2.81 -0.34
C THR A 65 -6.23 2.34 -1.75
N GLY A 66 -6.45 3.26 -2.69
CA GLY A 66 -6.73 2.95 -4.10
C GLY A 66 -5.56 2.23 -4.78
N VAL A 67 -4.34 2.79 -4.66
CA VAL A 67 -3.14 2.19 -5.26
C VAL A 67 -2.84 0.80 -4.69
N ARG A 68 -3.14 0.57 -3.40
CA ARG A 68 -2.94 -0.76 -2.81
C ARG A 68 -3.86 -1.81 -3.45
N GLY A 69 -5.10 -1.44 -3.77
CA GLY A 69 -6.05 -2.34 -4.45
C GLY A 69 -5.74 -2.55 -5.94
N ASP A 70 -5.00 -1.64 -6.59
CA ASP A 70 -4.55 -1.85 -7.97
C ASP A 70 -3.46 -2.93 -8.04
N VAL A 71 -2.61 -3.03 -7.02
CA VAL A 71 -1.61 -4.12 -6.90
C VAL A 71 -2.30 -5.47 -6.78
N ASP A 72 -3.27 -5.59 -5.87
CA ASP A 72 -4.00 -6.85 -5.67
C ASP A 72 -4.72 -7.30 -6.96
N ARG A 73 -5.26 -6.35 -7.75
CA ARG A 73 -5.85 -6.64 -9.07
C ARG A 73 -4.82 -7.06 -10.11
N ALA A 74 -3.65 -6.41 -10.14
CA ALA A 74 -2.58 -6.77 -11.06
C ALA A 74 -2.06 -8.19 -10.78
N ASP A 75 -1.93 -8.54 -9.51
CA ASP A 75 -1.52 -9.88 -9.08
C ASP A 75 -2.57 -10.93 -9.48
N GLU A 76 -3.86 -10.64 -9.31
CA GLU A 76 -4.94 -11.53 -9.77
C GLU A 76 -4.96 -11.70 -11.29
N ASP A 77 -4.80 -10.62 -12.05
CA ASP A 77 -4.76 -10.67 -13.51
C ASP A 77 -3.52 -11.44 -14.03
N GLU A 78 -2.40 -11.37 -13.31
CA GLU A 78 -1.22 -12.19 -13.61
C GLU A 78 -1.44 -13.66 -13.29
N ALA A 79 -2.08 -13.98 -12.16
CA ALA A 79 -2.45 -15.35 -11.82
C ALA A 79 -3.42 -15.96 -12.85
N ARG A 80 -4.39 -15.18 -13.36
CA ARG A 80 -5.29 -15.61 -14.43
C ARG A 80 -4.55 -15.89 -15.73
N ARG A 81 -3.65 -15.00 -16.16
CA ARG A 81 -2.78 -15.24 -17.33
C ARG A 81 -1.96 -16.51 -17.17
N TYR A 82 -1.45 -16.76 -15.96
CA TYR A 82 -0.72 -17.98 -15.66
C TYR A 82 -1.60 -19.23 -15.82
N PHE A 83 -2.82 -19.20 -15.29
CA PHE A 83 -3.79 -20.29 -15.41
C PHE A 83 -4.17 -20.56 -16.87
N ASP A 84 -4.43 -19.53 -17.68
CA ASP A 84 -4.77 -19.68 -19.11
C ASP A 84 -3.66 -20.38 -19.90
N VAL A 85 -2.40 -20.18 -19.52
CA VAL A 85 -1.23 -20.77 -20.18
C VAL A 85 -0.92 -22.19 -19.65
N HIS A 86 -1.03 -22.42 -18.35
CA HIS A 86 -0.53 -23.63 -17.69
C HIS A 86 -1.64 -24.62 -17.30
N GLY A 87 -2.89 -24.17 -17.20
CA GLY A 87 -4.05 -24.97 -16.78
C GLY A 87 -4.12 -25.25 -15.28
N TYR A 88 -3.29 -24.58 -14.46
CA TYR A 88 -3.30 -24.66 -13.00
C TYR A 88 -2.90 -23.31 -12.41
N TRP A 89 -3.31 -23.03 -11.17
CA TRP A 89 -2.98 -21.77 -10.51
C TRP A 89 -1.52 -21.75 -10.04
N PRO A 90 -0.84 -20.58 -10.02
CA PRO A 90 0.58 -20.50 -9.66
C PRO A 90 0.88 -20.95 -8.23
N ASP A 91 -0.07 -20.87 -7.31
CA ASP A 91 -0.02 -21.37 -5.93
C ASP A 91 -0.34 -22.88 -5.83
N GLU A 92 -1.08 -23.42 -6.80
CA GLU A 92 -1.37 -24.85 -6.95
C GLU A 92 -0.32 -25.59 -7.79
N ALA A 93 0.72 -24.89 -8.26
CA ALA A 93 1.80 -25.48 -9.02
C ALA A 93 2.18 -26.82 -8.38
N PRO A 94 2.09 -27.94 -9.12
CA PRO A 94 2.36 -29.24 -8.55
C PRO A 94 3.73 -29.11 -7.91
N GLN A 95 3.78 -29.25 -6.58
CA GLN A 95 5.03 -29.43 -5.90
C GLN A 95 5.59 -30.68 -6.56
N ALA A 96 6.49 -30.50 -7.52
CA ALA A 96 7.23 -31.58 -8.08
C ALA A 96 7.95 -32.18 -6.87
N GLU A 97 7.39 -33.29 -6.39
CA GLU A 97 8.22 -34.40 -5.96
C GLU A 97 9.05 -34.13 -4.69
N THR A 98 8.41 -33.69 -3.60
CA THR A 98 8.86 -34.03 -2.24
C THR A 98 8.33 -35.40 -1.80
N ALA A 99 7.93 -36.26 -2.75
CA ALA A 99 7.96 -37.69 -2.51
C ALA A 99 9.44 -38.12 -2.56
N PRO A 100 10.04 -38.59 -1.45
CA PRO A 100 11.28 -39.34 -1.56
C PRO A 100 10.96 -40.57 -2.39
N VAL A 101 11.53 -40.64 -3.60
CA VAL A 101 11.62 -41.87 -4.38
C VAL A 101 12.63 -42.78 -3.67
N GLU A 102 12.25 -43.35 -2.52
CA GLU A 102 13.15 -44.19 -1.70
C GLU A 102 12.55 -45.56 -1.34
N GLU A 103 11.54 -46.06 -2.06
CA GLU A 103 11.05 -47.45 -1.82
C GLU A 103 10.77 -48.31 -3.06
N GLN A 104 11.15 -47.89 -4.26
CA GLN A 104 10.97 -48.72 -5.48
C GLN A 104 12.27 -49.33 -6.02
N HIS A 105 13.40 -49.08 -5.37
CA HIS A 105 14.72 -49.64 -5.72
C HIS A 105 15.27 -50.64 -4.69
N ALA A 106 14.45 -51.17 -3.80
CA ALA A 106 14.75 -52.42 -3.09
C ALA A 106 14.49 -53.64 -4.01
N VAL A 107 15.37 -53.79 -5.00
CA VAL A 107 16.03 -55.07 -5.33
C VAL A 107 15.05 -56.26 -5.44
N ARG A 108 14.48 -56.59 -6.60
CA ARG A 108 15.20 -57.25 -7.71
C ARG A 108 16.47 -58.00 -7.26
N ARG A 109 16.34 -58.98 -6.35
CA ARG A 109 17.12 -60.22 -6.27
C ARG A 109 16.51 -61.18 -5.25
#